data_AF-A0A838WNZ0-F1
#
_entry.id   AF-A0A838WNZ0-F1
#
_cell.length_a   1.000
_cell.length_b   1.000
_cell.length_c   1.000
_cell.angle_alpha   90.00
_cell.angle_beta   90.00
_cell.angle_gamma   90.00
#
_symmetry.space_group_name_H-M   'P 1'
#
loop_
_entity.id
_entity.type
_entity.pdbx_description
1 polymer ?
#
loop_
_entity_poly.entity_id
_entity_poly.type
_entity_poly.pdbx_seq_one_letter_code
_entity_poly.pdbx_strand_id
1 'polypeptide(L)' 'MIGIQFEGNLLTPDITTELLTGNIKGQTPSDFGLSKTDKLEDEIAIAWGDVKSYWVAFQRQLERL' A
#
# COMPACT_ATOMS: atom_id res chain seq x y z
N MET A 1 -8.18 6.77 -27.31
CA MET A 1 -7.50 7.20 -26.08
C MET A 1 -8.38 6.76 -24.93
N ILE A 2 -7.93 5.79 -24.12
CA ILE A 2 -8.75 5.24 -23.05
C ILE A 2 -8.62 6.23 -21.88
N GLY A 3 -9.58 7.14 -21.74
CA GLY A 3 -9.61 8.11 -20.65
C GLY A 3 -10.06 7.41 -19.37
N ILE A 4 -9.29 7.55 -18.30
CA ILE A 4 -9.72 7.15 -16.95
C ILE A 4 -10.73 8.20 -16.49
N GLN A 5 -11.98 7.80 -16.29
CA GLN A 5 -13.03 8.66 -15.75
C GLN A 5 -13.13 8.42 -14.24
N PHE A 6 -12.84 9.46 -13.45
CA PHE A 6 -12.99 9.44 -12.00
C PHE A 6 -14.41 9.84 -11.63
N GLU A 7 -15.09 9.01 -10.83
CA GLU A 7 -16.43 9.29 -10.31
C GLU A 7 -16.32 9.82 -8.87
N GLY A 8 -16.83 11.03 -8.62
CA GLY A 8 -16.84 11.70 -7.31
C GLY A 8 -15.68 12.69 -7.06
N ASN A 9 -15.79 13.50 -6.01
CA ASN A 9 -14.80 14.54 -5.63
C ASN A 9 -13.59 14.01 -4.83
N LEU A 10 -13.34 12.69 -4.89
CA LEU A 10 -12.24 12.05 -4.14
C LEU A 10 -10.86 12.37 -4.71
N LEU A 11 -10.79 12.61 -6.01
CA LEU A 11 -9.55 12.86 -6.74
C LEU A 11 -9.71 14.17 -7.50
N THR A 12 -8.89 15.16 -7.15
CA THR A 12 -8.89 16.46 -7.79
C THR A 12 -8.26 16.36 -9.19
N PRO A 13 -8.70 17.16 -10.17
CA PRO A 13 -8.23 17.05 -11.56
C PRO A 13 -6.71 17.21 -11.73
N ASP A 14 -6.05 17.92 -10.82
CA ASP A 14 -4.61 18.14 -10.77
C ASP A 14 -3.80 16.87 -10.42
N ILE A 15 -4.37 15.94 -9.66
CA ILE A 15 -3.67 14.70 -9.27
C ILE A 15 -3.30 13.85 -10.49
N THR A 16 -4.11 13.90 -11.55
CA THR A 16 -3.83 13.18 -12.80
C THR A 16 -2.59 13.76 -13.48
N THR A 17 -2.43 15.08 -13.44
CA THR A 17 -1.24 15.75 -13.98
C THR A 17 -0.01 15.36 -13.19
N GLU A 18 -0.11 15.31 -11.86
CA GLU A 18 0.99 14.92 -10.98
C GLU A 18 1.39 13.45 -11.16
N LEU A 19 0.41 12.54 -11.27
CA LEU A 19 0.63 11.12 -11.55
C LEU A 19 1.38 10.90 -12.87
N LEU A 20 1.03 11.66 -13.91
CA LEU A 20 1.67 11.58 -15.22
C LEU A 20 3.14 12.01 -15.19
N THR A 21 3.56 12.83 -14.21
CA THR A 21 4.98 13.21 -14.08
C THR A 21 5.88 12.06 -13.66
N GLY A 22 5.32 11.01 -13.02
CA GLY A 22 6.10 9.92 -12.44
C GLY A 22 7.02 10.33 -11.28
N ASN A 23 6.91 11.57 -10.78
CA ASN A 23 7.78 12.11 -9.73
C ASN A 23 7.19 12.00 -8.32
N ILE A 24 6.04 11.34 -8.19
CA ILE A 24 5.43 11.07 -6.90
C ILE A 24 6.32 10.09 -6.13
N LYS A 25 6.68 10.46 -4.91
CA LYS A 25 7.50 9.60 -4.03
C LYS A 25 6.70 8.39 -3.57
N GLY A 26 7.40 7.30 -3.22
CA GLY A 26 6.76 6.13 -2.62
C GLY A 26 6.06 5.24 -3.65
N GLN A 27 6.58 5.15 -4.87
CA GLN A 27 5.98 4.37 -5.96
C GLN A 27 6.83 3.14 -6.30
N THR A 28 8.13 3.17 -6.05
CA THR A 28 9.06 2.09 -6.38
C THR A 28 9.39 1.24 -5.16
N PRO A 29 9.75 -0.05 -5.31
CA PRO A 29 10.21 -0.88 -4.18
C PRO A 29 11.36 -0.24 -3.39
N SER A 30 12.27 0.45 -4.09
CA SER A 30 13.37 1.18 -3.46
C SER A 30 12.94 2.32 -2.53
N ASP A 31 11.77 2.92 -2.76
CA ASP A 31 11.23 3.95 -1.85
C ASP A 31 10.83 3.37 -0.48
N PHE A 32 10.65 2.05 -0.40
CA PHE A 32 10.35 1.30 0.81
C PHE A 32 11.57 0.55 1.36
N GLY A 33 12.76 0.79 0.81
CA GLY A 33 14.00 0.10 1.20
C GLY A 33 14.12 -1.34 0.68
N LEU A 34 13.27 -1.74 -0.27
CA LEU A 34 13.26 -3.08 -0.86
C LEU A 34 14.20 -3.17 -2.06
N SER A 35 14.66 -4.38 -2.39
CA SER A 35 15.37 -4.63 -3.64
C SER A 35 14.47 -4.37 -4.84
N LYS A 36 15.06 -4.03 -5.99
CA LYS A 36 14.32 -3.88 -7.26
C LYS A 36 13.66 -5.18 -7.75
N THR A 37 14.13 -6.32 -7.25
CA THR A 37 13.57 -7.65 -7.54
C THR A 37 12.40 -8.00 -6.64
N ASP A 38 12.27 -7.31 -5.51
CA ASP A 38 11.25 -7.63 -4.53
C ASP A 38 9.94 -7.01 -4.98
N LYS A 39 8.89 -7.82 -4.92
CA LYS A 39 7.55 -7.37 -5.27
C LYS A 39 6.92 -6.76 -4.03
N LEU A 40 6.57 -5.48 -4.14
CA LEU A 40 5.92 -4.75 -3.04
C LEU A 40 4.63 -5.46 -2.55
N GLU A 41 3.87 -6.09 -3.45
CA GLU A 41 2.68 -6.87 -3.10
C GLU A 41 2.98 -8.06 -2.17
N ASP A 42 4.10 -8.75 -2.40
CA ASP A 42 4.51 -9.90 -1.58
C ASP A 42 4.93 -9.44 -0.19
N GLU A 43 5.70 -8.35 -0.12
CA GLU A 43 6.11 -7.74 1.16
C GLU A 43 4.93 -7.24 1.98
N ILE A 44 3.93 -6.62 1.33
CA ILE A 44 2.67 -6.24 1.99
C ILE A 44 1.96 -7.48 2.54
N ALA A 45 1.90 -8.57 1.77
CA ALA A 45 1.25 -9.81 2.20
C ALA A 45 1.97 -10.44 3.41
N ILE A 46 3.31 -10.42 3.44
CA ILE A 46 4.13 -10.88 4.55
C ILE A 46 3.84 -10.04 5.81
N ALA A 47 3.99 -8.72 5.72
CA ALA A 47 3.76 -7.82 6.84
C ALA A 47 2.33 -7.96 7.41
N TRP A 48 1.34 -8.15 6.54
CA TRP A 48 -0.04 -8.41 6.97
C TRP A 48 -0.21 -9.77 7.67
N GLY A 49 0.52 -10.80 7.22
CA GLY A 49 0.59 -12.10 7.89
C GLY A 49 1.08 -11.99 9.34
N ASP A 50 2.14 -11.20 9.55
CA ASP A 50 2.73 -10.97 10.86
C ASP A 50 1.76 -10.21 11.79
N VAL A 51 1.17 -9.12 11.30
CA VAL A 51 0.17 -8.34 12.05
C VAL A 51 -1.00 -9.21 12.49
N LYS A 52 -1.54 -10.06 11.60
CA LYS A 52 -2.62 -10.99 11.95
C LYS A 52 -2.18 -11.97 13.05
N SER A 53 -0.95 -12.45 12.98
CA SER A 53 -0.41 -13.39 13.97
C SER A 53 -0.29 -12.74 15.35
N TYR A 54 0.23 -11.51 15.41
CA TYR A 54 0.27 -10.71 16.64
C TYR A 54 -1.13 -10.44 17.19
N TRP A 55 -2.08 -10.11 16.33
CA TRP A 55 -3.47 -9.89 16.74
C TRP A 55 -4.09 -11.12 17.40
N VAL A 56 -3.93 -12.30 16.77
CA VAL A 56 -4.45 -13.56 17.34
C VAL A 56 -3.80 -13.85 18.70
N ALA A 57 -2.48 -13.64 18.83
CA ALA A 57 -1.79 -13.82 20.11
C ALA A 57 -2.31 -12.86 21.19
N PHE A 58 -2.52 -11.60 20.84
CA PHE A 58 -3.09 -10.58 21.73
C PHE A 58 -4.50 -10.96 22.19
N GLN A 59 -5.40 -11.37 21.28
CA GLN A 59 -6.76 -11.80 21.62
C GLN A 59 -6.76 -13.00 22.58
N ARG A 60 -5.92 -14.01 22.34
CA ARG A 60 -5.77 -15.16 23.25
C ARG A 60 -5.33 -14.76 24.66
N GLN A 61 -4.50 -13.71 24.77
CA GLN A 61 -4.08 -13.21 26.07
C GLN A 61 -5.20 -12.43 26.77
N LEU A 62 -5.99 -11.65 26.02
CA LEU A 62 -7.16 -10.95 26.55
C LEU A 62 -8.22 -11.92 27.10
N GLU A 63 -8.48 -13.03 26.40
CA GLU A 63 -9.44 -14.06 26.85
C GLU A 63 -9.06 -14.75 28.16
N ARG A 64 -7.80 -14.61 28.60
CA ARG A 64 -7.28 -15.19 29.84
C ARG A 64 -7.30 -14.22 31.02
N LEU A 65 -7.67 -12.96 30.79
CA LEU A 65 -7.84 -11.92 31.80
C LEU A 65 -9.29 -11.90 32.31
#